data_AF-A0A6A3G1W5-F1
#
_entry.id   AF-A0A6A3G1W5-F1
#
_cell.length_a   1.000
_cell.length_b   1.000
_cell.length_c   1.000
_cell.angle_alpha   90.00
_cell.angle_beta   90.00
_cell.angle_gamma   90.00
#
_symmetry.space_group_name_H-M   'P 1'
#
loop_
_entity.id
_entity.type
_entity.pdbx_description
1 polymer ?
#
loop_
_entity_poly.entity_id
_entity_poly.type
_entity_poly.pdbx_seq_one_letter_code
_entity_poly.pdbx_strand_id
1 'polypeptide(L)'
;MAPKPYYTTPSSCLNDSFSYDQYFYHGSIGFYAFYEEQTGSYCSKDNTAYIVGQGLGTFDINGPKLADDTGSSNYLQSYWYCLVGAIWLTYRIFVLRRCFVSCKRHGRMCDEMNEDLRRKEVVVFVQEQLRLAAHGATNYHRAAVLYLLVEGIMTDLFLLIANDGILTKIQYVSMGYNLSALLVMVFEMFETTTWLCEKWRLRIKRLLFSYETAFVGEVFTAALQQYSLTLLNRSNFRESRPAALAISYYAWSLVGHGVFVLIIIALVVSVRALWALTYVWLNQHTWAVFTAPCCVDSTLKLRNKMFLLGGYRWENGKLYYTMSALKAFGLLKMEEEYGAEFLVLRKIHWFKVLKDDLFIIGAISNQRVEKCAERPCTGITSFCDRKLGGVGDEGENHQAAYIHVRNKVQPPLASDR
;
A
#
# COMPACT_ATOMS: atom_id res chain seq x y z
N MET A 1 14.38 -50.48 21.28
CA MET A 1 13.15 -50.27 20.46
C MET A 1 13.49 -49.17 19.48
N ALA A 2 13.47 -49.43 18.16
CA ALA A 2 13.77 -48.38 17.18
C ALA A 2 12.72 -47.26 17.32
N PRO A 3 13.11 -45.97 17.27
CA PRO A 3 12.17 -44.87 17.39
C PRO A 3 11.12 -44.97 16.27
N LYS A 4 9.84 -44.77 16.62
CA LYS A 4 8.78 -44.76 15.61
C LYS A 4 8.96 -43.53 14.71
N PRO A 5 8.82 -43.68 13.39
CA PRO A 5 8.83 -42.55 12.46
C PRO A 5 7.73 -41.56 12.80
N TYR A 6 8.00 -40.26 12.63
CA TYR A 6 7.00 -39.21 12.81
C TYR A 6 5.83 -39.38 11.84
N TYR A 7 4.62 -38.96 12.25
CA TYR A 7 3.39 -39.13 11.47
C TYR A 7 3.40 -38.42 10.11
N THR A 8 4.27 -37.42 9.92
CA THR A 8 4.49 -36.71 8.65
C THR A 8 5.37 -37.51 7.67
N THR A 9 6.00 -38.59 8.13
CA THR A 9 6.89 -39.44 7.32
C THR A 9 6.06 -40.35 6.41
N PRO A 10 6.33 -40.40 5.10
CA PRO A 10 5.60 -41.27 4.19
C PRO A 10 5.85 -42.75 4.51
N SER A 11 4.86 -43.58 4.20
CA SER A 11 4.89 -45.03 4.48
C SER A 11 6.09 -45.75 3.83
N SER A 12 6.59 -45.22 2.71
CA SER A 12 7.80 -45.72 2.01
C SER A 12 9.09 -45.63 2.82
N CYS A 13 9.12 -44.76 3.85
CA CYS A 13 10.28 -44.43 4.67
C CYS A 13 10.23 -45.03 6.09
N LEU A 14 9.20 -45.81 6.45
CA LEU A 14 8.98 -46.27 7.83
C LEU A 14 10.17 -47.05 8.42
N ASN A 15 10.84 -47.87 7.62
CA ASN A 15 11.96 -48.71 8.08
C ASN A 15 13.34 -48.04 7.92
N ASP A 16 13.41 -46.93 7.20
CA ASP A 16 14.64 -46.25 6.80
C ASP A 16 14.68 -44.82 7.35
N SER A 17 14.08 -44.64 8.53
CA SER A 17 13.94 -43.34 9.18
C SER A 17 14.70 -43.27 10.49
N PHE A 18 15.31 -42.12 10.73
CA PHE A 18 16.09 -41.83 11.94
C PHE A 18 15.49 -40.62 12.64
N SER A 19 15.56 -40.58 13.98
CA SER A 19 15.16 -39.40 14.74
C SER A 19 15.98 -38.19 14.30
N TYR A 20 15.30 -37.07 14.07
CA TYR A 20 15.93 -35.85 13.61
C TYR A 20 15.43 -34.68 14.45
N ASP A 21 16.35 -34.04 15.18
CA ASP A 21 16.06 -32.84 15.96
C ASP A 21 16.91 -31.69 15.41
N GLN A 22 16.27 -30.54 15.22
CA GLN A 22 16.90 -29.35 14.66
C GLN A 22 16.49 -28.13 15.48
N TYR A 23 17.49 -27.32 15.84
CA TYR A 23 17.30 -26.00 16.42
C TYR A 23 17.69 -24.97 15.37
N PHE A 24 16.77 -24.08 15.06
CA PHE A 24 16.95 -23.06 14.04
C PHE A 24 16.82 -21.67 14.66
N TYR A 25 17.82 -20.83 14.45
CA TYR A 25 17.72 -19.40 14.76
C TYR A 25 17.53 -18.60 13.48
N HIS A 26 16.58 -17.67 13.51
CA HIS A 26 16.27 -16.77 12.42
C HIS A 26 16.42 -15.31 12.86
N GLY A 27 17.45 -14.65 12.38
CA GLY A 27 17.70 -13.24 12.67
C GLY A 27 16.61 -12.32 12.11
N SER A 28 16.20 -11.32 12.90
CA SER A 28 15.38 -10.22 12.39
C SER A 28 16.24 -9.01 12.00
N ILE A 29 15.62 -7.99 11.38
CA ILE A 29 16.26 -6.70 11.13
C ILE A 29 16.42 -5.91 12.44
N GLY A 30 15.53 -6.13 13.41
CA GLY A 30 15.62 -5.57 14.77
C GLY A 30 16.64 -6.28 15.67
N PHE A 31 16.75 -5.86 16.93
CA PHE A 31 17.65 -6.47 17.93
C PHE A 31 17.03 -7.75 18.54
N TYR A 32 16.52 -8.66 17.70
CA TYR A 32 16.01 -9.94 18.15
C TYR A 32 16.12 -11.00 17.05
N ALA A 33 16.10 -12.25 17.46
CA ALA A 33 16.01 -13.41 16.59
C ALA A 33 14.79 -14.24 16.99
N PHE A 34 14.19 -14.88 16.01
CA PHE A 34 13.27 -15.98 16.25
C PHE A 34 14.09 -17.26 16.45
N TYR A 35 13.56 -18.18 17.24
CA TYR A 35 14.08 -19.53 17.29
C TYR A 35 12.94 -20.53 17.12
N GLU A 36 13.27 -21.64 16.48
CA GLU A 36 12.36 -22.74 16.20
C GLU A 36 13.02 -24.05 16.60
N GLU A 37 12.26 -24.86 17.32
CA GLU A 37 12.61 -26.22 17.70
C GLU A 37 11.80 -27.16 16.82
N GLN A 38 12.49 -27.92 15.98
CA GLN A 38 11.89 -28.87 15.07
C GLN A 38 12.32 -30.28 15.45
N THR A 39 11.37 -31.20 15.44
CA THR A 39 11.63 -32.63 15.65
C THR A 39 10.95 -33.41 14.55
N GLY A 40 11.47 -34.57 14.21
CA GLY A 40 10.99 -35.28 13.04
C GLY A 40 11.69 -36.58 12.77
N SER A 41 11.58 -37.02 11.53
CA SER A 41 12.29 -38.18 11.05
C SER A 41 12.98 -37.90 9.73
N TYR A 42 14.28 -38.20 9.68
CA TYR A 42 15.07 -38.14 8.46
C TYR A 42 14.94 -39.47 7.72
N CYS A 43 14.47 -39.43 6.47
CA CYS A 43 14.43 -40.61 5.62
C CYS A 43 15.70 -40.71 4.76
N SER A 44 16.42 -41.83 4.87
CA SER A 44 17.64 -42.06 4.09
C SER A 44 17.37 -42.43 2.63
N LYS A 45 16.17 -42.90 2.29
CA LYS A 45 15.80 -43.27 0.91
C LYS A 45 15.67 -42.08 -0.04
N ASP A 46 15.13 -40.97 0.44
CA ASP A 46 14.89 -39.76 -0.36
C ASP A 46 15.69 -38.54 0.11
N ASN A 47 16.54 -38.72 1.14
CA ASN A 47 17.33 -37.68 1.78
C ASN A 47 16.50 -36.48 2.25
N THR A 48 15.27 -36.73 2.71
CA THR A 48 14.34 -35.70 3.16
C THR A 48 14.09 -35.82 4.67
N ALA A 49 14.19 -34.68 5.36
CA ALA A 49 13.78 -34.56 6.75
C ALA A 49 12.29 -34.20 6.83
N TYR A 50 11.50 -35.11 7.39
CA TYR A 50 10.08 -34.91 7.66
C TYR A 50 9.93 -34.39 9.09
N ILE A 51 9.93 -33.07 9.22
CA ILE A 51 9.98 -32.37 10.51
C ILE A 51 8.66 -31.68 10.84
N VAL A 52 8.42 -31.50 12.14
CA VAL A 52 7.32 -30.73 12.69
C VAL A 52 7.88 -29.76 13.73
N GLY A 53 7.35 -28.54 13.76
CA GLY A 53 7.67 -27.57 14.80
C GLY A 53 7.11 -28.03 16.15
N GLN A 54 7.97 -28.12 17.17
CA GLN A 54 7.62 -28.39 18.56
C GLN A 54 7.57 -27.13 19.41
N GLY A 55 8.44 -26.17 19.12
CA GLY A 55 8.63 -24.97 19.93
C GLY A 55 8.98 -23.76 19.09
N LEU A 56 8.44 -22.62 19.48
CA LEU A 56 8.73 -21.32 18.86
C LEU A 56 8.98 -20.31 19.97
N GLY A 57 9.96 -19.44 19.75
CA GLY A 57 10.14 -18.29 20.61
C GLY A 57 10.99 -17.21 19.97
N THR A 58 11.33 -16.22 20.79
CA THR A 58 12.06 -15.03 20.35
C THR A 58 13.10 -14.68 21.40
N PHE A 59 14.25 -14.17 20.98
CA PHE A 59 15.34 -13.86 21.89
C PHE A 59 16.03 -12.56 21.50
N ASP A 60 16.36 -11.70 22.48
CA ASP A 60 17.02 -10.39 22.30
C ASP A 60 18.52 -10.55 21.99
N ILE A 61 18.82 -11.29 20.92
CA ILE A 61 20.16 -11.53 20.44
C ILE A 61 20.15 -11.39 18.92
N ASN A 62 21.22 -10.84 18.36
CA ASN A 62 21.37 -10.77 16.91
C ASN A 62 22.85 -10.66 16.50
N GLY A 63 23.14 -10.86 15.21
CA GLY A 63 24.47 -10.72 14.62
C GLY A 63 25.50 -11.70 15.18
N PRO A 64 26.76 -11.28 15.42
CA PRO A 64 27.82 -12.18 15.87
C PRO A 64 27.49 -12.94 17.16
N LYS A 65 26.82 -12.28 18.12
CA LYS A 65 26.41 -12.91 19.38
C LYS A 65 25.45 -14.08 19.17
N LEU A 66 24.58 -13.98 18.16
CA LEU A 66 23.67 -15.06 17.80
C LEU A 66 24.42 -16.22 17.11
N ALA A 67 25.46 -15.91 16.33
CA ALA A 67 26.27 -16.92 15.67
C ALA A 67 27.13 -17.74 16.66
N ASP A 68 27.55 -17.11 17.75
CA ASP A 68 28.32 -17.74 18.83
C ASP A 68 27.41 -18.36 19.92
N ASP A 69 26.08 -18.23 19.79
CA ASP A 69 25.15 -18.80 20.76
C ASP A 69 25.10 -20.32 20.62
N THR A 70 25.31 -21.02 21.74
CA THR A 70 25.32 -22.49 21.80
C THR A 70 23.96 -23.07 22.22
N GLY A 71 22.96 -22.20 22.38
CA GLY A 71 21.62 -22.56 22.82
C GLY A 71 21.51 -22.74 24.34
N SER A 72 20.29 -22.67 24.85
CA SER A 72 19.98 -22.96 26.25
C SER A 72 18.65 -23.69 26.36
N SER A 73 18.46 -24.48 27.42
CA SER A 73 17.21 -25.19 27.70
C SER A 73 16.13 -24.30 28.33
N ASN A 74 16.42 -23.03 28.61
CA ASN A 74 15.46 -22.11 29.21
C ASN A 74 14.60 -21.46 28.12
N TYR A 75 13.32 -21.21 28.43
CA TYR A 75 12.44 -20.49 27.51
C TYR A 75 12.96 -19.06 27.31
N LEU A 76 13.33 -18.74 26.07
CA LEU A 76 13.88 -17.43 25.70
C LEU A 76 12.74 -16.52 25.24
N GLN A 77 12.70 -15.31 25.80
CA GLN A 77 11.71 -14.28 25.45
C GLN A 77 12.43 -13.00 25.01
N SER A 78 11.92 -12.37 23.95
CA SER A 78 12.41 -11.08 23.47
C SER A 78 11.53 -9.96 24.01
N TYR A 79 12.10 -9.09 24.83
CA TYR A 79 11.45 -7.85 25.26
C TYR A 79 11.36 -6.88 24.07
N TRP A 80 12.34 -6.90 23.17
CA TRP A 80 12.34 -6.04 21.99
C TRP A 80 11.19 -6.37 21.05
N TYR A 81 10.99 -7.65 20.72
CA TYR A 81 9.89 -8.13 19.91
C TYR A 81 8.54 -7.77 20.54
N CYS A 82 8.38 -8.01 21.85
CA CYS A 82 7.18 -7.63 22.58
C CYS A 82 6.92 -6.12 22.52
N LEU A 83 7.94 -5.28 22.71
CA LEU A 83 7.81 -3.82 22.68
C LEU A 83 7.45 -3.31 21.28
N VAL A 84 8.19 -3.72 20.24
CA VAL A 84 7.93 -3.32 18.85
C VAL A 84 6.55 -3.82 18.40
N GLY A 85 6.21 -5.07 18.73
CA GLY A 85 4.89 -5.65 18.49
C GLY A 85 3.77 -4.87 19.18
N ALA A 86 3.96 -4.49 20.45
CA ALA A 86 3.00 -3.67 21.18
C ALA A 86 2.82 -2.27 20.56
N ILE A 87 3.91 -1.62 20.13
CA ILE A 87 3.85 -0.33 19.41
C ILE A 87 3.07 -0.50 18.11
N TRP A 88 3.37 -1.53 17.32
CA TRP A 88 2.72 -1.77 16.04
C TRP A 88 1.23 -2.09 16.19
N LEU A 89 0.87 -2.95 17.16
CA LEU A 89 -0.51 -3.28 17.47
C LEU A 89 -1.29 -2.03 17.92
N THR A 90 -0.70 -1.25 18.83
CA THR A 90 -1.28 0.01 19.32
C THR A 90 -1.51 0.98 18.15
N TYR A 91 -0.54 1.10 17.26
CA TYR A 91 -0.67 1.91 16.04
C TYR A 91 -1.83 1.45 15.16
N ARG A 92 -1.95 0.14 14.89
CA ARG A 92 -3.06 -0.43 14.11
C ARG A 92 -4.42 -0.20 14.77
N ILE A 93 -4.51 -0.30 16.10
CA ILE A 93 -5.73 0.03 16.85
C ILE A 93 -6.13 1.49 16.62
N PHE A 94 -5.17 2.42 16.67
CA PHE A 94 -5.46 3.83 16.37
C PHE A 94 -5.93 4.05 14.92
N VAL A 95 -5.33 3.36 13.95
CA VAL A 95 -5.76 3.40 12.54
C VAL A 95 -7.20 2.88 12.38
N LEU A 96 -7.54 1.77 13.02
CA LEU A 96 -8.90 1.22 12.99
C LEU A 96 -9.90 2.17 13.68
N ARG A 97 -9.54 2.71 14.85
CA ARG A 97 -10.39 3.66 15.58
C ARG A 97 -10.67 4.91 14.76
N ARG A 98 -9.65 5.52 14.16
CA ARG A 98 -9.87 6.73 13.33
C ARG A 98 -10.72 6.42 12.09
N CYS A 99 -10.50 5.26 11.47
CA CYS A 99 -11.30 4.81 10.33
C CYS A 99 -12.77 4.66 10.72
N PHE A 100 -13.04 3.95 11.83
CA PHE A 100 -14.40 3.77 12.35
C PHE A 100 -15.11 5.10 12.62
N VAL A 101 -14.45 6.03 13.29
CA VAL A 101 -15.04 7.35 13.59
C VAL A 101 -15.28 8.15 12.31
N SER A 102 -14.36 8.13 11.35
CA SER A 102 -14.49 8.80 10.06
C SER A 102 -15.67 8.24 9.25
N CYS A 103 -15.79 6.91 9.17
CA CYS A 103 -16.90 6.23 8.52
C CYS A 103 -18.25 6.55 9.18
N LYS A 104 -18.31 6.55 10.52
CA LYS A 104 -19.52 6.92 11.25
C LYS A 104 -19.96 8.36 10.97
N ARG A 105 -19.01 9.30 10.92
CA ARG A 105 -19.31 10.71 10.60
C ARG A 105 -19.73 10.89 9.15
N HIS A 106 -19.07 10.20 8.23
CA HIS A 106 -19.44 10.24 6.83
C HIS A 106 -20.85 9.68 6.61
N GLY A 107 -21.18 8.54 7.24
CA GLY A 107 -22.53 7.97 7.22
C GLY A 107 -23.59 8.94 7.76
N ARG A 108 -23.34 9.56 8.93
CA ARG A 108 -24.25 10.57 9.47
C ARG A 108 -24.44 11.77 8.54
N MET A 109 -23.38 12.21 7.87
CA MET A 109 -23.45 13.30 6.90
C MET A 109 -24.25 12.89 5.65
N CYS A 110 -24.13 11.64 5.20
CA CYS A 110 -25.00 11.08 4.15
C CYS A 110 -26.47 11.09 4.57
N ASP A 111 -26.78 10.67 5.80
CA ASP A 111 -28.14 10.70 6.35
C ASP A 111 -28.70 12.13 6.39
N GLU A 112 -27.89 13.09 6.86
CA GLU A 112 -28.27 14.53 6.95
C GLU A 112 -28.49 15.16 5.57
N MET A 113 -27.75 14.72 4.55
CA MET A 113 -27.89 15.18 3.16
C MET A 113 -28.89 14.36 2.33
N ASN A 114 -29.53 13.34 2.92
CA ASN A 114 -30.42 12.39 2.26
C ASN A 114 -29.79 11.77 1.00
N GLU A 115 -28.56 11.29 1.13
CA GLU A 115 -27.72 10.78 0.05
C GLU A 115 -27.32 9.33 0.29
N ASP A 116 -27.68 8.44 -0.64
CA ASP A 116 -27.36 7.02 -0.54
C ASP A 116 -26.03 6.69 -1.23
N LEU A 117 -25.20 5.91 -0.55
CA LEU A 117 -23.95 5.38 -1.11
C LEU A 117 -24.10 3.92 -1.50
N ARG A 118 -23.62 3.57 -2.69
CA ARG A 118 -23.57 2.18 -3.14
C ARG A 118 -22.45 1.44 -2.42
N ARG A 119 -22.59 0.11 -2.29
CA ARG A 119 -21.59 -0.76 -1.63
C ARG A 119 -20.16 -0.55 -2.15
N LYS A 120 -19.98 -0.37 -3.46
CA LYS A 120 -18.66 -0.09 -4.06
C LYS A 120 -18.06 1.21 -3.52
N GLU A 121 -18.86 2.26 -3.39
CA GLU A 121 -18.43 3.59 -2.92
C GLU A 121 -18.04 3.53 -1.44
N VAL A 122 -18.84 2.83 -0.62
CA VAL A 122 -18.55 2.60 0.80
C VAL A 122 -17.23 1.86 1.01
N VAL A 123 -16.99 0.78 0.26
CA VAL A 123 -15.74 0.00 0.40
C VAL A 123 -14.52 0.84 0.05
N VAL A 124 -14.59 1.63 -1.02
CA VAL A 124 -13.50 2.54 -1.42
C VAL A 124 -13.25 3.59 -0.35
N PHE A 125 -14.31 4.20 0.19
CA PHE A 125 -14.18 5.18 1.27
C PHE A 125 -13.50 4.56 2.50
N VAL A 126 -13.94 3.38 2.95
CA VAL A 126 -13.33 2.67 4.09
C VAL A 126 -11.85 2.38 3.82
N GLN A 127 -11.49 1.93 2.62
CA GLN A 127 -10.10 1.62 2.28
C GLN A 127 -9.19 2.86 2.27
N GLU A 128 -9.72 4.02 1.87
CA GLU A 128 -8.99 5.30 1.97
C GLU A 128 -8.80 5.70 3.45
N GLN A 129 -9.81 5.50 4.29
CA GLN A 129 -9.72 5.79 5.73
C GLN A 129 -8.78 4.83 6.50
N LEU A 130 -8.56 3.61 5.98
CA LEU A 130 -7.61 2.62 6.49
C LEU A 130 -6.16 2.86 6.04
N ARG A 131 -5.88 3.97 5.36
CA ARG A 131 -4.50 4.34 4.99
C ARG A 131 -3.59 4.30 6.21
N LEU A 132 -2.33 3.91 6.03
CA LEU A 132 -1.36 3.90 7.13
C LEU A 132 -0.86 5.32 7.43
N ALA A 133 -0.32 6.04 6.44
CA ALA A 133 0.16 7.40 6.64
C ALA A 133 -0.99 8.43 6.73
N ALA A 134 -0.84 9.43 7.61
CA ALA A 134 -1.75 10.58 7.66
C ALA A 134 -1.52 11.55 6.49
N HIS A 135 -2.51 12.42 6.24
CA HIS A 135 -2.32 13.54 5.32
C HIS A 135 -1.25 14.49 5.87
N GLY A 136 -0.33 14.92 5.00
CA GLY A 136 0.81 15.77 5.40
C GLY A 136 1.97 15.02 6.07
N ALA A 137 1.96 13.67 6.08
CA ALA A 137 3.11 12.89 6.54
C ALA A 137 4.38 13.26 5.76
N THR A 138 5.51 13.38 6.47
CA THR A 138 6.85 13.51 5.87
C THR A 138 7.41 12.13 5.53
N ASN A 139 8.49 12.07 4.76
CA ASN A 139 9.16 10.80 4.45
C ASN A 139 9.79 10.15 5.69
N TYR A 140 10.21 10.94 6.69
CA TYR A 140 10.67 10.40 7.97
C TYR A 140 9.55 9.66 8.70
N HIS A 141 8.34 10.23 8.75
CA HIS A 141 7.20 9.55 9.34
C HIS A 141 6.81 8.28 8.55
N ARG A 142 6.83 8.34 7.21
CA ARG A 142 6.57 7.15 6.37
C ARG A 142 7.63 6.07 6.57
N ALA A 143 8.90 6.44 6.71
CA ALA A 143 9.99 5.51 6.97
C ALA A 143 9.82 4.80 8.32
N ALA A 144 9.37 5.49 9.37
CA ALA A 144 9.07 4.87 10.66
C ALA A 144 7.95 3.82 10.56
N VAL A 145 6.88 4.14 9.82
CA VAL A 145 5.78 3.17 9.58
C VAL A 145 6.24 2.02 8.68
N LEU A 146 7.09 2.30 7.70
CA LEU A 146 7.68 1.29 6.81
C LEU A 146 8.54 0.31 7.60
N TYR A 147 9.32 0.79 8.58
CA TYR A 147 10.10 -0.07 9.46
C TYR A 147 9.21 -1.05 10.23
N LEU A 148 8.15 -0.56 10.89
CA LEU A 148 7.19 -1.42 11.61
C LEU A 148 6.49 -2.42 10.67
N LEU A 149 6.25 -2.02 9.42
CA LEU A 149 5.66 -2.89 8.40
C LEU A 149 6.63 -4.00 7.96
N VAL A 150 7.91 -3.69 7.80
CA VAL A 150 8.95 -4.67 7.47
C VAL A 150 9.14 -5.68 8.60
N GLU A 151 9.15 -5.24 9.86
CA GLU A 151 9.16 -6.14 11.02
C GLU A 151 7.94 -7.09 11.03
N GLY A 152 6.76 -6.58 10.66
CA GLY A 152 5.56 -7.40 10.47
C GLY A 152 5.71 -8.44 9.35
N ILE A 153 6.31 -8.07 8.22
CA ILE A 153 6.58 -9.01 7.10
C ILE A 153 7.59 -10.08 7.51
N MET A 154 8.64 -9.73 8.25
CA MET A 154 9.61 -10.70 8.77
C MET A 154 8.94 -11.70 9.73
N THR A 155 8.01 -11.21 10.56
CA THR A 155 7.20 -12.06 11.43
C THR A 155 6.30 -13.00 10.63
N ASP A 156 5.58 -12.48 9.63
CA ASP A 156 4.74 -13.31 8.74
C ASP A 156 5.58 -14.39 8.04
N LEU A 157 6.78 -14.03 7.55
CA LEU A 157 7.72 -14.95 6.89
C LEU A 157 8.15 -16.09 7.81
N PHE A 158 8.54 -15.76 9.03
CA PHE A 158 8.94 -16.75 10.03
C PHE A 158 7.76 -17.66 10.39
N LEU A 159 6.60 -17.08 10.69
CA LEU A 159 5.39 -17.84 11.00
C LEU A 159 4.90 -18.69 9.83
N LEU A 160 5.27 -18.35 8.59
CA LEU A 160 4.93 -19.16 7.42
C LEU A 160 5.71 -20.47 7.37
N ILE A 161 6.97 -20.46 7.83
CA ILE A 161 7.82 -21.64 7.92
C ILE A 161 7.39 -22.49 9.12
N ALA A 162 7.03 -21.83 10.22
CA ALA A 162 6.73 -22.49 11.49
C ALA A 162 5.31 -23.08 11.59
N ASN A 163 4.37 -22.66 10.74
CA ASN A 163 2.97 -23.11 10.80
C ASN A 163 2.61 -24.01 9.63
N ASP A 164 1.73 -24.99 9.92
CA ASP A 164 1.13 -25.88 8.93
C ASP A 164 -0.39 -25.66 8.77
N GLY A 165 -0.92 -26.16 7.65
CA GLY A 165 -2.35 -26.27 7.40
C GLY A 165 -3.07 -24.92 7.23
N ILE A 166 -4.10 -24.68 8.06
CA ILE A 166 -4.95 -23.48 7.96
C ILE A 166 -4.20 -22.22 8.40
N LEU A 167 -3.34 -22.34 9.41
CA LEU A 167 -2.56 -21.21 9.92
C LEU A 167 -1.64 -20.65 8.84
N THR A 168 -0.97 -21.50 8.06
CA THR A 168 -0.16 -21.08 6.90
C THR A 168 -0.98 -20.29 5.88
N LYS A 169 -2.23 -20.70 5.62
CA LYS A 169 -3.13 -19.98 4.69
C LYS A 169 -3.47 -18.59 5.20
N ILE A 170 -3.70 -18.43 6.50
CA ILE A 170 -3.91 -17.13 7.13
C ILE A 170 -2.65 -16.27 6.99
N GLN A 171 -1.46 -16.85 7.19
CA GLN A 171 -0.19 -16.15 7.03
C GLN A 171 0.06 -15.67 5.59
N TYR A 172 -0.30 -16.46 4.57
CA TYR A 172 -0.24 -16.00 3.17
C TYR A 172 -1.09 -14.76 2.93
N VAL A 173 -2.29 -14.70 3.52
CA VAL A 173 -3.19 -13.54 3.42
C VAL A 173 -2.62 -12.32 4.16
N SER A 174 -2.12 -12.52 5.39
CA SER A 174 -1.47 -11.47 6.20
C SER A 174 -0.29 -10.86 5.44
N MET A 175 0.58 -11.72 4.91
CA MET A 175 1.77 -11.30 4.17
C MET A 175 1.39 -10.53 2.89
N GLY A 176 0.40 -11.02 2.12
CA GLY A 176 -0.08 -10.32 0.93
C GLY A 176 -0.61 -8.91 1.24
N TYR A 177 -1.35 -8.75 2.35
CA TYR A 177 -1.85 -7.45 2.80
C TYR A 177 -0.71 -6.52 3.26
N ASN A 178 0.23 -7.02 4.06
CA ASN A 178 1.39 -6.23 4.50
C ASN A 178 2.28 -5.82 3.33
N LEU A 179 2.46 -6.69 2.34
CA LEU A 179 3.23 -6.40 1.14
C LEU A 179 2.52 -5.39 0.21
N SER A 180 1.20 -5.47 0.08
CA SER A 180 0.39 -4.46 -0.60
C SER A 180 0.55 -3.09 0.06
N ALA A 181 0.51 -3.03 1.39
CA ALA A 181 0.74 -1.81 2.15
C ALA A 181 2.18 -1.29 1.95
N LEU A 182 3.17 -2.18 1.85
CA LEU A 182 4.58 -1.84 1.60
C LEU A 182 4.72 -1.17 0.23
N LEU A 183 4.13 -1.75 -0.82
CA LEU A 183 4.14 -1.19 -2.17
C LEU A 183 3.53 0.21 -2.22
N VAL A 184 2.39 0.40 -1.56
CA VAL A 184 1.73 1.72 -1.49
C VAL A 184 2.61 2.70 -0.73
N MET A 185 3.15 2.33 0.44
CA MET A 185 3.97 3.23 1.26
C MET A 185 5.25 3.66 0.54
N VAL A 186 5.94 2.71 -0.09
CA VAL A 186 7.13 2.96 -0.90
C VAL A 186 6.80 3.88 -2.06
N PHE A 187 5.70 3.61 -2.78
CA PHE A 187 5.26 4.50 -3.86
C PHE A 187 4.88 5.89 -3.37
N GLU A 188 4.23 6.04 -2.22
CA GLU A 188 3.94 7.35 -1.63
C GLU A 188 5.23 8.13 -1.29
N MET A 189 6.25 7.45 -0.77
CA MET A 189 7.56 8.06 -0.54
C MET A 189 8.20 8.52 -1.85
N PHE A 190 8.16 7.70 -2.91
CA PHE A 190 8.62 8.12 -4.24
C PHE A 190 7.77 9.23 -4.86
N GLU A 191 6.45 9.24 -4.67
CA GLU A 191 5.55 10.28 -5.18
C GLU A 191 5.82 11.66 -4.55
N THR A 192 6.36 11.70 -3.32
CA THR A 192 6.75 12.95 -2.68
C THR A 192 8.04 13.55 -3.23
N THR A 193 8.89 12.76 -3.90
CA THR A 193 10.13 13.27 -4.49
C THR A 193 9.85 13.93 -5.84
N THR A 194 10.66 14.90 -6.22
CA THR A 194 10.52 15.62 -7.50
C THR A 194 10.96 14.81 -8.72
N TRP A 195 11.39 13.56 -8.52
CA TRP A 195 12.01 12.73 -9.54
C TRP A 195 11.01 12.12 -10.52
N LEU A 196 9.72 12.04 -10.16
CA LEU A 196 8.70 11.41 -10.99
C LEU A 196 7.81 12.46 -11.67
N CYS A 197 7.98 12.64 -12.99
CA CYS A 197 7.12 13.51 -13.79
C CYS A 197 5.64 13.08 -13.66
N GLU A 198 4.74 14.06 -13.70
CA GLU A 198 3.31 13.83 -13.45
C GLU A 198 2.69 12.78 -14.38
N LYS A 199 3.07 12.77 -15.66
CA LYS A 199 2.60 11.78 -16.65
C LYS A 199 2.92 10.33 -16.23
N TRP A 200 4.15 10.08 -15.78
CA TRP A 200 4.58 8.75 -15.33
C TRP A 200 3.98 8.38 -13.98
N ARG A 201 3.90 9.36 -13.07
CA ARG A 201 3.22 9.21 -11.79
C ARG A 201 1.78 8.74 -11.94
N LEU A 202 0.99 9.43 -12.76
CA LEU A 202 -0.40 9.07 -13.03
C LEU A 202 -0.52 7.72 -13.71
N ARG A 203 0.35 7.43 -14.69
CA ARG A 203 0.37 6.14 -15.39
C ARG A 203 0.63 4.98 -14.43
N ILE A 204 1.65 5.08 -13.59
CA ILE A 204 1.98 4.05 -12.61
C ILE A 204 0.84 3.91 -11.58
N LYS A 205 0.32 5.03 -11.08
CA LYS A 205 -0.76 5.02 -10.08
C LYS A 205 -2.04 4.38 -10.61
N ARG A 206 -2.48 4.72 -11.83
CA ARG A 206 -3.67 4.11 -12.45
C ARG A 206 -3.45 2.64 -12.80
N LEU A 207 -2.25 2.24 -13.21
CA LEU A 207 -1.95 0.86 -13.61
C LEU A 207 -1.80 -0.09 -12.40
N LEU A 208 -1.06 0.34 -11.36
CA LEU A 208 -0.67 -0.53 -10.25
C LEU A 208 -1.46 -0.27 -8.96
N PHE A 209 -1.97 0.95 -8.79
CA PHE A 209 -2.61 1.39 -7.56
C PHE A 209 -4.06 1.79 -7.80
N SER A 210 -4.87 0.80 -8.19
CA SER A 210 -6.32 0.95 -8.34
C SER A 210 -7.09 0.09 -7.36
N TYR A 211 -8.23 0.60 -6.87
CA TYR A 211 -9.07 -0.12 -5.93
C TYR A 211 -9.63 -1.43 -6.51
N GLU A 212 -9.96 -1.45 -7.80
CA GLU A 212 -10.43 -2.65 -8.49
C GLU A 212 -9.37 -3.75 -8.57
N THR A 213 -8.09 -3.40 -8.72
CA THR A 213 -7.01 -4.36 -8.90
C THR A 213 -6.31 -4.73 -7.60
N ALA A 214 -6.38 -3.88 -6.58
CA ALA A 214 -5.73 -4.12 -5.30
C ALA A 214 -6.15 -5.44 -4.66
N PHE A 215 -7.46 -5.62 -4.50
CA PHE A 215 -8.05 -6.81 -3.89
C PHE A 215 -7.75 -8.07 -4.70
N VAL A 216 -7.92 -8.00 -6.03
CA VAL A 216 -7.61 -9.13 -6.93
C VAL A 216 -6.13 -9.51 -6.83
N GLY A 217 -5.24 -8.52 -6.84
CA GLY A 217 -3.80 -8.74 -6.68
C GLY A 217 -3.47 -9.42 -5.36
N GLU A 218 -4.07 -9.00 -4.25
CA GLU A 218 -3.85 -9.60 -2.92
C GLU A 218 -4.34 -11.06 -2.87
N VAL A 219 -5.55 -11.34 -3.37
CA VAL A 219 -6.13 -12.70 -3.37
C VAL A 219 -5.33 -13.67 -4.24
N PHE A 220 -4.99 -13.28 -5.47
CA PHE A 220 -4.22 -14.14 -6.37
C PHE A 220 -2.80 -14.36 -5.85
N THR A 221 -2.19 -13.34 -5.25
CA THR A 221 -0.86 -13.48 -4.64
C THR A 221 -0.93 -14.47 -3.49
N ALA A 222 -1.88 -14.33 -2.57
CA ALA A 222 -2.03 -15.28 -1.45
C ALA A 222 -2.25 -16.72 -1.94
N ALA A 223 -2.98 -16.92 -3.04
CA ALA A 223 -3.20 -18.24 -3.63
C ALA A 223 -1.96 -18.84 -4.30
N LEU A 224 -1.14 -18.01 -4.95
CA LEU A 224 0.02 -18.46 -5.73
C LEU A 224 1.34 -18.44 -4.93
N GLN A 225 1.35 -17.82 -3.74
CA GLN A 225 2.56 -17.64 -2.95
C GLN A 225 3.21 -18.97 -2.53
N GLN A 226 2.41 -19.98 -2.18
CA GLN A 226 2.91 -21.33 -1.87
C GLN A 226 3.61 -21.97 -3.08
N TYR A 227 3.04 -21.77 -4.28
CA TYR A 227 3.65 -22.26 -5.51
C TYR A 227 4.97 -21.55 -5.80
N SER A 228 5.03 -20.23 -5.63
CA SER A 228 6.26 -19.45 -5.76
C SER A 228 7.36 -19.90 -4.79
N LEU A 229 7.00 -20.21 -3.53
CA LEU A 229 7.94 -20.80 -2.55
C LEU A 229 8.50 -22.14 -3.02
N THR A 230 7.61 -23.02 -3.48
CA THR A 230 8.01 -24.34 -3.97
C THR A 230 8.95 -24.23 -5.16
N LEU A 231 8.68 -23.30 -6.08
CA LEU A 231 9.52 -23.05 -7.24
C LEU A 231 10.89 -22.46 -6.85
N LEU A 232 10.92 -21.50 -5.91
CA LEU A 232 12.16 -20.95 -5.39
C LEU A 232 13.02 -22.03 -4.72
N ASN A 233 12.42 -22.89 -3.90
CA ASN A 233 13.13 -23.96 -3.21
C ASN A 233 13.71 -25.00 -4.19
N ARG A 234 13.08 -25.20 -5.35
CA ARG A 234 13.58 -26.07 -6.43
C ARG A 234 14.64 -25.42 -7.33
N SER A 235 14.89 -24.12 -7.17
CA SER A 235 15.90 -23.41 -7.97
C SER A 235 17.33 -23.67 -7.47
N ASN A 236 18.33 -23.27 -8.27
CA ASN A 236 19.75 -23.41 -7.93
C ASN A 236 20.19 -22.57 -6.72
N PHE A 237 19.27 -21.84 -6.06
CA PHE A 237 19.56 -21.18 -4.78
C PHE A 237 20.08 -22.16 -3.72
N ARG A 238 19.73 -23.46 -3.82
CA ARG A 238 20.25 -24.53 -2.96
C ARG A 238 21.77 -24.75 -3.11
N GLU A 239 22.35 -24.41 -4.26
CA GLU A 239 23.79 -24.56 -4.54
C GLU A 239 24.63 -23.40 -3.98
N SER A 240 24.00 -22.41 -3.34
CA SER A 240 24.66 -21.22 -2.81
C SER A 240 25.45 -21.42 -1.50
N ARG A 241 25.62 -22.67 -1.04
CA ARG A 241 26.37 -23.01 0.18
C ARG A 241 27.77 -22.37 0.25
N PRO A 242 28.59 -22.34 -0.83
CA PRO A 242 29.91 -21.70 -0.77
C PRO A 242 29.82 -20.19 -0.48
N ALA A 243 28.82 -19.51 -1.04
CA ALA A 243 28.59 -18.09 -0.80
C ALA A 243 28.10 -17.82 0.63
N ALA A 244 27.21 -18.68 1.15
CA ALA A 244 26.75 -18.61 2.53
C ALA A 244 27.90 -18.80 3.53
N LEU A 245 28.83 -19.74 3.26
CA LEU A 245 30.02 -19.95 4.08
C LEU A 245 31.02 -18.77 4.00
N ALA A 246 31.12 -18.11 2.84
CA ALA A 246 32.05 -17.00 2.65
C ALA A 246 31.59 -15.69 3.33
N ILE A 247 30.28 -15.43 3.40
CA ILE A 247 29.74 -14.17 3.95
C ILE A 247 29.18 -14.38 5.36
N SER A 248 28.28 -15.34 5.51
CA SER A 248 27.66 -15.88 6.73
C SER A 248 26.26 -16.39 6.36
N TYR A 249 25.81 -17.45 7.03
CA TYR A 249 24.43 -17.93 6.89
C TYR A 249 23.40 -16.85 7.27
N TYR A 250 23.75 -15.98 8.21
CA TYR A 250 22.93 -14.85 8.63
C TYR A 250 22.65 -13.86 7.48
N ALA A 251 23.71 -13.29 6.89
CA ALA A 251 23.56 -12.30 5.82
C ALA A 251 22.96 -12.93 4.55
N TRP A 252 23.33 -14.18 4.25
CA TRP A 252 22.81 -14.88 3.08
C TRP A 252 21.34 -15.27 3.24
N SER A 253 20.87 -15.56 4.46
CA SER A 253 19.45 -15.74 4.77
C SER A 253 18.65 -14.47 4.47
N LEU A 254 19.15 -13.29 4.88
CA LEU A 254 18.50 -12.02 4.56
C LEU A 254 18.37 -11.78 3.04
N VAL A 255 19.41 -12.12 2.27
CA VAL A 255 19.35 -12.08 0.80
C VAL A 255 18.28 -13.03 0.27
N GLY A 256 18.19 -14.26 0.81
CA GLY A 256 17.14 -15.22 0.48
C GLY A 256 15.73 -14.67 0.72
N HIS A 257 15.47 -14.07 1.90
CA HIS A 257 14.20 -13.40 2.17
C HIS A 257 13.95 -12.23 1.23
N GLY A 258 14.97 -11.44 0.91
CA GLY A 258 14.89 -10.36 -0.07
C GLY A 258 14.44 -10.86 -1.44
N VAL A 259 15.06 -11.93 -1.95
CA VAL A 259 14.67 -12.56 -3.22
C VAL A 259 13.23 -13.05 -3.16
N PHE A 260 12.85 -13.71 -2.06
CA PHE A 260 11.48 -14.19 -1.89
C PHE A 260 10.45 -13.06 -1.89
N VAL A 261 10.67 -12.02 -1.09
CA VAL A 261 9.81 -10.83 -1.04
C VAL A 261 9.74 -10.15 -2.41
N LEU A 262 10.84 -10.05 -3.14
CA LEU A 262 10.89 -9.46 -4.49
C LEU A 262 10.07 -10.28 -5.51
N ILE A 263 10.11 -11.61 -5.44
CA ILE A 263 9.29 -12.47 -6.30
C ILE A 263 7.81 -12.24 -6.04
N ILE A 264 7.40 -12.17 -4.76
CA ILE A 264 6.01 -11.90 -4.42
C ILE A 264 5.62 -10.48 -4.86
N ILE A 265 6.48 -9.48 -4.68
CA ILE A 265 6.25 -8.13 -5.18
C ILE A 265 6.03 -8.15 -6.70
N ALA A 266 6.90 -8.84 -7.43
CA ALA A 266 6.79 -8.96 -8.88
C ALA A 266 5.47 -9.64 -9.28
N LEU A 267 5.04 -10.67 -8.55
CA LEU A 267 3.75 -11.34 -8.75
C LEU A 267 2.57 -10.39 -8.52
N VAL A 268 2.51 -9.70 -7.36
CA VAL A 268 1.44 -8.73 -7.03
C VAL A 268 1.35 -7.65 -8.11
N VAL A 269 2.49 -7.06 -8.47
CA VAL A 269 2.58 -6.00 -9.48
C VAL A 269 2.11 -6.50 -10.84
N SER A 270 2.53 -7.70 -11.25
CA SER A 270 2.15 -8.30 -12.53
C SER A 270 0.65 -8.59 -12.58
N VAL A 271 0.09 -9.21 -11.55
CA VAL A 271 -1.36 -9.48 -11.47
C VAL A 271 -2.17 -8.19 -11.50
N ARG A 272 -1.75 -7.17 -10.73
CA ARG A 272 -2.43 -5.86 -10.72
C ARG A 272 -2.38 -5.18 -12.07
N ALA A 273 -1.23 -5.19 -12.73
CA ALA A 273 -1.06 -4.59 -14.05
C ALA A 273 -1.92 -5.32 -15.10
N LEU A 274 -1.84 -6.65 -15.16
CA LEU A 274 -2.64 -7.45 -16.09
C LEU A 274 -4.15 -7.21 -15.88
N TRP A 275 -4.61 -7.23 -14.62
CA TRP A 275 -6.02 -7.02 -14.33
C TRP A 275 -6.46 -5.58 -14.60
N ALA A 276 -5.62 -4.57 -14.32
CA ALA A 276 -5.90 -3.19 -14.70
C ALA A 276 -6.08 -3.08 -16.21
N LEU A 277 -5.18 -3.74 -16.96
CA LEU A 277 -5.22 -3.68 -18.41
C LEU A 277 -6.50 -4.33 -18.95
N THR A 278 -6.80 -5.55 -18.50
CA THR A 278 -8.03 -6.27 -18.87
C THR A 278 -9.28 -5.47 -18.47
N TYR A 279 -9.31 -4.88 -17.28
CA TYR A 279 -10.45 -4.09 -16.80
C TYR A 279 -10.71 -2.85 -17.66
N VAL A 280 -9.67 -2.10 -18.01
CA VAL A 280 -9.80 -0.91 -18.87
C VAL A 280 -10.21 -1.30 -20.29
N TRP A 281 -9.63 -2.38 -20.82
CA TRP A 281 -10.01 -2.90 -22.13
C TRP A 281 -11.50 -3.27 -22.22
N LEU A 282 -12.01 -3.97 -21.21
CA LEU A 282 -13.39 -4.45 -21.19
C LEU A 282 -14.41 -3.34 -20.93
N ASN A 283 -14.10 -2.33 -20.11
CA ASN A 283 -15.08 -1.33 -19.68
C ASN A 283 -14.97 0.02 -20.39
N GLN A 284 -13.75 0.42 -20.80
CA GLN A 284 -13.49 1.76 -21.36
C GLN A 284 -13.12 1.68 -22.85
N HIS A 285 -12.71 0.49 -23.34
CA HIS A 285 -12.27 0.25 -24.72
C HIS A 285 -11.13 1.17 -25.21
N THR A 286 -10.46 1.89 -24.30
CA THR A 286 -9.34 2.76 -24.63
C THR A 286 -8.27 2.75 -23.55
N TRP A 287 -7.03 2.53 -23.98
CA TRP A 287 -5.83 2.56 -23.14
C TRP A 287 -5.46 3.97 -22.69
N ALA A 288 -6.06 5.00 -23.31
CA ALA A 288 -5.78 6.39 -22.99
C ALA A 288 -6.13 6.74 -21.52
N VAL A 289 -6.97 5.95 -20.85
CA VAL A 289 -7.28 6.12 -19.41
C VAL A 289 -6.00 6.10 -18.57
N PHE A 290 -4.95 5.39 -18.97
CA PHE A 290 -3.71 5.34 -18.20
C PHE A 290 -2.84 6.60 -18.35
N THR A 291 -3.01 7.36 -19.43
CA THR A 291 -2.09 8.47 -19.78
C THR A 291 -2.77 9.83 -19.86
N ALA A 292 -4.09 9.88 -20.02
CA ALA A 292 -4.82 11.12 -20.20
C ALA A 292 -4.80 11.98 -18.92
N PRO A 293 -4.50 13.28 -19.02
CA PRO A 293 -4.52 14.16 -17.86
C PRO A 293 -5.94 14.33 -17.31
N CYS A 294 -6.04 14.47 -15.98
CA CYS A 294 -7.28 14.78 -15.28
C CYS A 294 -6.95 15.74 -14.13
N CYS A 295 -7.55 16.92 -14.12
CA CYS A 295 -7.27 17.97 -13.13
C CYS A 295 -7.56 17.52 -11.68
N VAL A 296 -8.52 16.62 -11.48
CA VAL A 296 -8.83 16.06 -10.16
C VAL A 296 -7.67 15.19 -9.65
N ASP A 297 -7.05 14.37 -10.52
CA ASP A 297 -5.89 13.57 -10.12
C ASP A 297 -4.69 14.45 -9.75
N SER A 298 -4.49 15.52 -10.53
CA SER A 298 -3.47 16.53 -10.27
C SER A 298 -3.70 17.28 -8.96
N THR A 299 -4.96 17.43 -8.54
CA THR A 299 -5.36 18.08 -7.28
C THR A 299 -5.26 17.13 -6.09
N LEU A 300 -5.71 15.89 -6.24
CA LEU A 300 -5.65 14.87 -5.19
C LEU A 300 -4.21 14.50 -4.84
N LYS A 301 -3.32 14.27 -5.81
CA LYS A 301 -1.92 13.84 -5.57
C LYS A 301 -1.83 12.75 -4.46
N LEU A 302 -1.08 13.05 -3.39
CA LEU A 302 -0.87 12.22 -2.21
C LEU A 302 -2.07 12.19 -1.26
N ARG A 303 -3.13 12.96 -1.50
CA ARG A 303 -4.36 12.97 -0.67
C ARG A 303 -5.28 11.79 -0.98
N ASN A 304 -5.03 11.08 -2.07
CA ASN A 304 -5.72 9.83 -2.40
C ASN A 304 -4.70 8.71 -2.48
N LYS A 305 -4.96 7.60 -1.78
CA LYS A 305 -4.09 6.42 -1.75
C LYS A 305 -4.06 5.72 -3.11
N MET A 306 -5.23 5.50 -3.71
CA MET A 306 -5.40 4.69 -4.92
C MET A 306 -6.49 5.30 -5.82
N PHE A 307 -6.44 5.00 -7.12
CA PHE A 307 -7.46 5.49 -8.06
C PHE A 307 -8.58 4.48 -8.28
N LEU A 308 -9.72 4.97 -8.77
CA LEU A 308 -10.88 4.16 -9.11
C LEU A 308 -10.99 4.11 -10.64
N LEU A 309 -10.55 3.01 -11.26
CA LEU A 309 -10.51 2.90 -12.73
C LEU A 309 -11.91 2.92 -13.34
N GLY A 310 -12.87 2.24 -12.70
CA GLY A 310 -14.27 2.30 -13.10
C GLY A 310 -14.96 3.61 -12.74
N GLY A 311 -14.25 4.51 -12.06
CA GLY A 311 -14.74 5.84 -11.70
C GLY A 311 -14.60 6.87 -12.81
N TYR A 312 -13.80 6.59 -13.85
CA TYR A 312 -13.59 7.50 -14.97
C TYR A 312 -14.66 7.37 -16.05
N ARG A 313 -14.93 8.48 -16.74
CA ARG A 313 -15.78 8.58 -17.92
C ARG A 313 -15.13 9.44 -18.99
N TRP A 314 -15.19 8.98 -20.23
CA TRP A 314 -14.75 9.73 -21.39
C TRP A 314 -15.85 10.59 -21.95
N GLU A 315 -15.55 11.87 -22.16
CA GLU A 315 -16.45 12.80 -22.84
C GLU A 315 -15.65 13.82 -23.64
N ASN A 316 -16.00 14.01 -24.91
CA ASN A 316 -15.35 14.96 -25.81
C ASN A 316 -13.81 14.88 -25.81
N GLY A 317 -13.26 13.65 -25.78
CA GLY A 317 -11.81 13.41 -25.75
C GLY A 317 -11.12 13.78 -24.43
N LYS A 318 -11.89 14.07 -23.37
CA LYS A 318 -11.38 14.41 -22.04
C LYS A 318 -11.84 13.38 -21.00
N LEU A 319 -11.01 13.18 -19.98
CA LEU A 319 -11.24 12.21 -18.90
C LEU A 319 -11.84 12.91 -17.67
N TYR A 320 -12.99 12.44 -17.20
CA TYR A 320 -13.68 12.98 -16.02
C TYR A 320 -13.91 11.88 -14.97
N TYR A 321 -13.96 12.26 -13.71
CA TYR A 321 -14.51 11.41 -12.66
C TYR A 321 -16.03 11.53 -12.62
N THR A 322 -16.70 10.38 -12.48
CA THR A 322 -18.13 10.32 -12.21
C THR A 322 -18.45 10.82 -10.81
N MET A 323 -19.66 11.32 -10.59
CA MET A 323 -20.14 11.75 -9.27
C MET A 323 -19.98 10.64 -8.22
N SER A 324 -20.29 9.40 -8.58
CA SER A 324 -20.07 8.24 -7.72
C SER A 324 -18.62 8.04 -7.30
N ALA A 325 -17.65 8.31 -8.18
CA ALA A 325 -16.24 8.19 -7.85
C ALA A 325 -15.81 9.31 -6.88
N LEU A 326 -16.30 10.53 -7.09
CA LEU A 326 -16.06 11.65 -6.18
C LEU A 326 -16.65 11.36 -4.79
N LYS A 327 -17.88 10.84 -4.73
CA LYS A 327 -18.53 10.36 -3.49
C LYS A 327 -17.71 9.24 -2.82
N ALA A 328 -17.23 8.26 -3.59
CA ALA A 328 -16.42 7.15 -3.08
C ALA A 328 -15.11 7.62 -2.42
N PHE A 329 -14.48 8.68 -2.94
CA PHE A 329 -13.31 9.30 -2.31
C PHE A 329 -13.66 10.19 -1.11
N GLY A 330 -14.95 10.39 -0.82
CA GLY A 330 -15.42 11.30 0.23
C GLY A 330 -15.20 12.78 -0.11
N LEU A 331 -15.17 13.11 -1.40
CA LEU A 331 -15.03 14.49 -1.86
C LEU A 331 -16.36 15.22 -1.78
N LEU A 332 -16.29 16.45 -1.28
CA LEU A 332 -17.43 17.33 -1.09
C LEU A 332 -17.22 18.61 -1.92
N LYS A 333 -18.33 19.27 -2.22
CA LYS A 333 -18.39 20.62 -2.74
C LYS A 333 -18.66 21.56 -1.56
N MET A 334 -17.98 22.69 -1.52
CA MET A 334 -18.33 23.82 -0.66
C MET A 334 -18.72 25.01 -1.53
N GLU A 335 -19.71 25.77 -1.09
CA GLU A 335 -20.13 27.02 -1.71
C GLU A 335 -19.94 28.18 -0.71
N GLU A 336 -19.29 29.25 -1.16
CA GLU A 336 -19.14 30.50 -0.40
C GLU A 336 -20.28 31.49 -0.74
N GLU A 337 -20.47 32.51 0.10
CA GLU A 337 -21.55 33.51 -0.03
C GLU A 337 -21.59 34.21 -1.39
N TYR A 338 -20.45 34.30 -2.10
CA TYR A 338 -20.35 34.91 -3.43
C TYR A 338 -20.54 33.91 -4.59
N GLY A 339 -20.99 32.68 -4.32
CA GLY A 339 -21.22 31.63 -5.31
C GLY A 339 -19.95 30.91 -5.80
N ALA A 340 -18.81 31.14 -5.14
CA ALA A 340 -17.57 30.44 -5.46
C ALA A 340 -17.62 28.99 -4.95
N GLU A 341 -17.36 28.03 -5.85
CA GLU A 341 -17.41 26.61 -5.57
C GLU A 341 -15.99 26.06 -5.31
N PHE A 342 -15.85 25.23 -4.28
CA PHE A 342 -14.57 24.64 -3.87
C PHE A 342 -14.70 23.14 -3.65
N LEU A 343 -13.64 22.41 -3.99
CA LEU A 343 -13.50 20.99 -3.71
C LEU A 343 -12.93 20.81 -2.30
N VAL A 344 -13.63 20.04 -1.48
CA VAL A 344 -13.33 19.80 -0.08
C VAL A 344 -13.04 18.32 0.16
N LEU A 345 -12.05 18.06 1.00
CA LEU A 345 -11.67 16.72 1.46
C LEU A 345 -11.52 16.72 2.98
N ARG A 346 -11.93 15.62 3.60
CA ARG A 346 -11.64 15.34 5.01
C ARG A 346 -10.20 14.85 5.18
N LYS A 347 -9.35 15.62 5.85
CA LYS A 347 -7.97 15.23 6.14
C LYS A 347 -7.91 14.24 7.30
N ILE A 348 -7.22 13.13 7.05
CA ILE A 348 -6.89 12.14 8.08
C ILE A 348 -5.64 12.59 8.83
N HIS A 349 -5.68 12.61 10.16
CA HIS A 349 -4.53 12.82 11.02
C HIS A 349 -4.05 11.52 11.67
N TRP A 350 -2.83 11.54 12.22
CA TRP A 350 -2.18 10.34 12.77
C TRP A 350 -3.04 9.62 13.83
N PHE A 351 -3.40 10.33 14.91
CA PHE A 351 -4.07 9.74 16.07
C PHE A 351 -5.38 10.43 16.45
N LYS A 352 -5.56 11.69 16.03
CA LYS A 352 -6.71 12.53 16.39
C LYS A 352 -7.74 12.53 15.25
N VAL A 353 -9.02 12.55 15.62
CA VAL A 353 -10.12 12.80 14.69
C VAL A 353 -10.74 14.15 15.05
N LEU A 354 -10.22 15.22 14.45
CA LEU A 354 -10.67 16.59 14.71
C LEU A 354 -12.09 16.80 14.16
N LYS A 355 -12.85 17.70 14.76
CA LYS A 355 -14.18 18.07 14.23
C LYS A 355 -14.05 18.94 12.97
N ASP A 356 -13.04 19.81 12.94
CA ASP A 356 -12.74 20.74 11.84
C ASP A 356 -11.63 20.18 10.94
N ASP A 357 -11.90 19.01 10.36
CA ASP A 357 -10.97 18.25 9.51
C ASP A 357 -11.30 18.35 8.02
N LEU A 358 -12.29 19.17 7.64
CA LEU A 358 -12.64 19.48 6.26
C LEU A 358 -11.76 20.62 5.73
N PHE A 359 -11.06 20.36 4.64
CA PHE A 359 -10.16 21.32 4.00
C PHE A 359 -10.49 21.49 2.53
N ILE A 360 -10.42 22.73 2.07
CA ILE A 360 -10.46 23.07 0.65
C ILE A 360 -9.14 22.65 0.01
N ILE A 361 -9.21 21.95 -1.11
CA ILE A 361 -8.05 21.44 -1.86
C ILE A 361 -7.98 21.94 -3.30
N GLY A 362 -9.07 22.51 -3.83
CA GLY A 362 -9.10 23.11 -5.15
C GLY A 362 -10.33 24.00 -5.35
N ALA A 363 -10.25 24.94 -6.28
CA ALA A 363 -11.40 25.74 -6.75
C ALA A 363 -12.09 25.00 -7.90
N ILE A 364 -13.42 24.96 -7.88
CA ILE A 364 -14.22 24.34 -8.95
C ILE A 364 -14.64 25.43 -9.93
N SER A 365 -14.30 25.26 -11.20
CA SER A 365 -14.76 26.11 -12.29
C SER A 365 -15.41 25.24 -13.36
N ASN A 366 -16.74 25.34 -13.48
CA ASN A 366 -17.57 24.46 -14.32
C ASN A 366 -17.41 22.97 -13.96
N GLN A 367 -16.63 22.23 -14.75
CA GLN A 367 -16.30 20.81 -14.56
C GLN A 367 -14.82 20.59 -14.21
N ARG A 368 -14.05 21.67 -14.01
CA ARG A 368 -12.61 21.60 -13.74
C ARG A 368 -12.33 21.92 -12.28
N VAL A 369 -11.16 21.46 -11.82
CA VAL A 369 -10.65 21.72 -10.47
C VAL A 369 -9.26 22.31 -10.60
N GLU A 370 -9.10 23.52 -10.12
CA GLU A 370 -7.83 24.24 -10.08
C GLU A 370 -7.22 24.17 -8.68
N LYS A 371 -5.90 24.04 -8.60
CA LYS A 371 -5.20 23.97 -7.31
C LYS A 371 -5.29 25.34 -6.63
N CYS A 372 -5.70 25.34 -5.36
CA CYS A 372 -5.70 26.54 -4.53
C CYS A 372 -4.92 26.31 -3.23
N ALA A 373 -4.67 27.39 -2.49
CA ALA A 373 -4.07 27.31 -1.17
C ALA A 373 -5.02 26.55 -0.22
N GLU A 374 -4.50 25.55 0.48
CA GLU A 374 -5.31 24.78 1.42
C GLU A 374 -5.76 25.65 2.57
N ARG A 375 -7.07 25.64 2.87
CA ARG A 375 -7.65 26.34 4.01
C ARG A 375 -8.80 25.54 4.63
N PRO A 376 -9.13 25.76 5.91
CA PRO A 376 -10.29 25.15 6.55
C PRO A 376 -11.58 25.45 5.79
N CYS A 377 -12.51 24.49 5.78
CA CYS A 377 -13.83 24.67 5.22
C CYS A 377 -14.70 25.51 6.16
N THR A 378 -15.26 26.61 5.66
CA THR A 378 -16.10 27.55 6.43
C THR A 378 -17.51 27.73 5.86
N GLY A 379 -17.78 27.21 4.67
CA GLY A 379 -19.06 27.36 3.97
C GLY A 379 -19.95 26.13 4.08
N ILE A 380 -21.08 26.18 3.38
CA ILE A 380 -22.03 25.08 3.32
C ILE A 380 -21.45 23.98 2.42
N THR A 381 -21.39 22.76 2.94
CA THR A 381 -20.91 21.60 2.20
C THR A 381 -22.05 20.76 1.66
N SER A 382 -21.89 20.25 0.44
CA SER A 382 -22.77 19.28 -0.19
C SER A 382 -21.96 18.27 -0.99
N PHE A 383 -22.59 17.21 -1.50
CA PHE A 383 -21.91 16.33 -2.45
C PHE A 383 -21.78 16.98 -3.83
N CYS A 384 -20.75 16.61 -4.58
CA CYS A 384 -20.60 17.07 -5.95
C CYS A 384 -21.75 16.56 -6.83
N ASP A 385 -22.50 17.49 -7.41
CA ASP A 385 -23.66 17.30 -8.29
C ASP A 385 -23.26 17.12 -9.77
N ARG A 386 -21.96 17.19 -10.07
CA ARG A 386 -21.42 17.12 -11.42
C ARG A 386 -20.13 16.32 -11.48
N LYS A 387 -19.83 15.82 -12.68
CA LYS A 387 -18.55 15.21 -13.03
C LYS A 387 -17.44 16.27 -13.04
N LEU A 388 -16.25 15.89 -12.58
CA LEU A 388 -15.09 16.79 -12.50
C LEU A 388 -13.87 16.16 -13.19
N GLY A 389 -13.11 16.93 -13.96
CA GLY A 389 -11.95 16.46 -14.70
C GLY A 389 -11.58 17.30 -15.92
N GLY A 390 -10.93 16.67 -16.89
CA GLY A 390 -10.37 17.33 -18.07
C GLY A 390 -8.96 17.91 -17.85
N VAL A 391 -8.43 18.56 -18.89
CA VAL A 391 -7.10 19.18 -18.90
C VAL A 391 -7.19 20.59 -18.30
N GLY A 392 -6.25 20.96 -17.42
CA GLY A 392 -6.04 22.37 -17.06
C GLY A 392 -5.31 23.07 -18.20
N ASP A 393 -5.76 24.26 -18.60
CA ASP A 393 -5.05 25.04 -19.61
C ASP A 393 -3.77 25.63 -19.00
N GLU A 394 -2.69 24.86 -19.07
CA GLU A 394 -1.33 25.42 -19.04
C GLU A 394 -0.71 25.42 -20.45
N GLY A 395 -1.53 25.44 -21.51
CA GLY A 395 -1.04 25.23 -22.87
C GLY A 395 -1.88 25.75 -24.03
N GLU A 396 -2.88 26.60 -23.80
CA GLU A 396 -3.36 27.50 -24.86
C GLU A 396 -2.70 28.86 -24.66
N ASN A 397 -1.81 29.21 -25.60
CA ASN A 397 -1.23 30.53 -25.76
C ASN A 397 -2.34 31.60 -25.76
N HIS A 398 -2.66 32.14 -24.59
CA HIS A 398 -3.03 33.53 -24.48
C HIS A 398 -1.73 34.36 -24.43
N GLN A 399 -0.99 34.34 -25.54
CA GLN A 399 -0.47 35.61 -26.04
C GLN A 399 -1.71 36.44 -26.40
N ALA A 400 -2.35 37.03 -25.38
CA ALA A 400 -2.91 38.34 -25.57
C ALA A 400 -1.69 39.23 -25.88
N ALA A 401 -1.32 39.27 -27.16
CA ALA A 401 -0.59 40.39 -27.69
C ALA A 401 -1.42 41.60 -27.31
N TYR A 402 -1.02 42.29 -26.23
CA TYR A 402 -1.41 43.66 -26.01
C TYR A 402 -0.86 44.45 -27.20
N ILE A 403 -1.63 44.48 -28.28
CA ILE A 403 -1.44 45.46 -29.35
C ILE A 403 -1.77 46.78 -28.68
N HIS A 404 -0.73 47.45 -28.20
CA HIS A 404 -0.81 48.81 -27.73
C HIS A 404 -1.01 49.71 -28.96
N VAL A 405 -2.27 49.85 -29.41
CA VAL A 405 -2.64 50.88 -30.39
C VAL A 405 -2.54 52.22 -29.66
N ARG A 406 -1.40 52.88 -29.83
CA ARG A 406 -1.18 54.26 -29.39
C ARG A 406 -2.03 55.17 -30.27
N ASN A 407 -3.23 55.50 -29.80
CA ASN A 407 -4.00 56.61 -30.37
C ASN A 407 -3.19 57.90 -30.13
N LYS A 408 -2.54 58.39 -31.19
CA LYS A 408 -2.01 59.76 -31.23
C LYS A 408 -3.21 60.71 -31.28
N VAL A 409 -3.67 61.14 -30.11
CA VAL A 409 -4.45 62.38 -30.01
C VAL A 409 -3.45 63.53 -30.15
N GLN A 410 -3.60 64.28 -31.22
CA GLN A 410 -2.85 65.48 -31.54
C GLN A 410 -3.38 66.62 -30.63
N PRO A 411 -2.53 67.35 -29.88
CA PRO A 411 -2.99 68.47 -29.08
C PRO A 411 -3.34 69.66 -30.00
N PRO A 412 -4.32 70.50 -29.62
CA PRO A 412 -4.71 71.65 -30.42
C PRO A 412 -3.63 72.74 -30.36
N LEU A 413 -3.42 73.37 -31.51
CA LEU A 413 -2.71 74.63 -31.67
C LEU A 413 -3.33 75.70 -30.77
N ALA A 414 -2.52 76.31 -29.91
CA ALA A 414 -2.80 77.62 -29.35
C ALA A 414 -1.78 78.61 -29.92
N SER A 415 -2.28 79.52 -30.74
CA SER A 415 -1.60 80.70 -31.26
C SER A 415 -1.60 81.84 -30.24
N ASP A 416 -0.55 82.65 -30.30
CA ASP A 416 -0.49 84.09 -30.04
C ASP A 416 -1.03 84.64 -28.70
N ARG A 417 -0.11 84.90 -27.77
CA ARG A 417 0.38 86.26 -27.45
C ARG A 417 1.48 86.24 -26.40
#